data_AF-A0A534QS71-F1
#
_entry.id   AF-A0A534QS71-F1
#
_cell.length_a   1.000
_cell.length_b   1.000
_cell.length_c   1.000
_cell.angle_alpha   90.00
_cell.angle_beta   90.00
_cell.angle_gamma   90.00
#
_symmetry.space_group_name_H-M   'P 1'
#
loop_
_entity.id
_entity.type
_entity.pdbx_description
1 polymer ?
#
loop_
_entity_poly.entity_id
_entity_poly.type
_entity_poly.pdbx_seq_one_letter_code
_entity_poly.pdbx_strand_id
1 'polypeptide(L)' 'MPSVTLKAHYDGERILLDEPFEIPPNSPLMVTVLSATEDVLGEDSILAARKALARAYGDSEPEYGPADIRRR' A
#
# COMPACT_ATOMS: atom_id res chain seq x y z
N MET A 1 22.87 -11.24 2.71
CA MET A 1 22.55 -11.66 1.33
C MET A 1 21.43 -10.75 0.85
N PRO A 2 21.58 -10.07 -0.30
CA PRO A 2 20.52 -9.20 -0.81
C PRO A 2 19.32 -10.07 -1.22
N SER A 3 18.17 -9.85 -0.61
CA SER A 3 16.90 -10.43 -1.04
C SER A 3 16.27 -9.53 -2.10
N VAL A 4 15.74 -10.13 -3.17
CA VAL A 4 14.93 -9.42 -4.17
C VAL A 4 13.47 -9.85 -4.01
N THR A 5 12.56 -8.87 -4.03
CA THR A 5 11.13 -9.13 -4.09
C THR A 5 10.69 -9.04 -5.54
N LEU A 6 10.19 -10.14 -6.09
CA LEU A 6 9.69 -10.22 -7.46
C LEU A 6 8.17 -10.23 -7.44
N LYS A 7 7.54 -9.47 -8.34
CA LYS A 7 6.10 -9.55 -8.56
C LYS A 7 5.77 -10.76 -9.41
N ALA A 8 4.68 -11.42 -9.06
CA ALA A 8 4.24 -12.63 -9.72
C ALA A 8 2.74 -12.82 -9.49
N HIS A 9 2.09 -13.52 -10.41
CA HIS A 9 0.72 -13.97 -10.29
C HIS A 9 0.63 -15.50 -10.44
N TYR A 10 -0.44 -16.06 -9.88
CA TYR A 10 -0.78 -17.47 -10.08
C TYR A 10 -1.74 -17.58 -11.25
N ASP A 11 -1.38 -18.35 -12.27
CA ASP A 11 -2.21 -18.55 -13.49
C ASP A 11 -3.25 -19.66 -13.35
N GLY A 12 -3.31 -20.32 -12.18
CA GLY A 12 -4.15 -21.49 -11.92
C GLY A 12 -3.37 -22.81 -11.94
N GLU A 13 -2.14 -22.82 -12.42
CA GLU A 13 -1.25 -23.98 -12.44
C GLU A 13 0.11 -23.66 -11.79
N ARG A 14 0.69 -22.50 -12.10
CA ARG A 14 2.06 -22.11 -11.78
C ARG A 14 2.15 -20.65 -11.34
N ILE A 15 3.22 -20.33 -10.62
CA ILE A 15 3.60 -18.95 -10.28
C ILE A 15 4.36 -18.38 -11.48
N LEU A 16 3.81 -17.35 -12.12
CA LEU A 16 4.42 -16.64 -13.23
C LEU A 16 4.99 -15.32 -12.74
N LEU A 17 6.27 -15.08 -13.02
CA LEU A 17 6.89 -13.78 -12.75
C LEU A 17 6.33 -12.75 -13.74
N ASP A 18 5.96 -11.58 -13.24
CA ASP A 18 5.42 -10.50 -14.08
C ASP A 18 6.51 -9.86 -14.95
N GLU A 19 7.77 -9.96 -14.50
CA GLU A 19 8.96 -9.44 -15.17
C GLU A 19 9.99 -10.56 -15.36
N PRO A 20 10.76 -10.57 -16.47
CA PRO A 20 11.83 -11.53 -16.67
C PRO A 20 12.90 -11.44 -15.58
N PHE A 21 13.15 -12.55 -14.90
CA PHE A 21 14.21 -12.66 -13.90
C PHE A 21 14.81 -14.07 -13.91
N GLU A 22 16.14 -14.16 -14.00
CA GLU A 22 16.83 -15.44 -13.96
C GLU A 22 16.97 -15.93 -12.51
N ILE A 23 16.32 -17.05 -12.20
CA ILE A 23 16.44 -17.72 -10.90
C ILE A 23 17.34 -18.95 -11.09
N PRO A 24 18.54 -18.99 -10.47
CA PRO A 24 19.39 -20.17 -10.55
C PRO A 24 18.70 -21.42 -10.00
N PRO A 25 18.95 -22.61 -10.59
CA PRO A 25 18.42 -23.87 -10.08
C PRO A 25 18.75 -24.07 -8.59
N ASN A 26 17.79 -24.56 -7.81
CA ASN A 26 17.91 -24.82 -6.37
C ASN A 26 18.14 -23.58 -5.50
N SER A 27 17.83 -22.38 -6.01
CA SER A 27 17.83 -21.17 -5.18
C SER A 27 16.79 -21.28 -4.06
N PRO A 28 17.12 -20.96 -2.80
CA PRO A 28 16.13 -20.93 -1.73
C PRO A 28 15.15 -19.77 -1.97
N LEU A 29 13.85 -20.09 -2.03
CA LEU A 29 12.78 -19.13 -2.27
C LEU A 29 11.88 -18.97 -1.04
N MET A 30 11.45 -17.74 -0.77
CA MET A 30 10.38 -17.43 0.18
C MET A 30 9.14 -17.03 -0.63
N VAL A 31 8.07 -17.83 -0.52
CA VAL A 31 6.81 -17.59 -1.25
C VAL A 31 5.79 -17.01 -0.29
N THR A 32 5.30 -15.82 -0.63
CA THR A 32 4.22 -15.14 0.10
C THR A 32 2.99 -15.07 -0.79
N VAL A 33 1.89 -15.70 -0.38
CA VAL A 33 0.60 -15.60 -1.06
C VAL A 33 -0.18 -14.45 -0.45
N LEU A 34 -0.47 -13.43 -1.24
CA LEU A 34 -1.30 -12.31 -0.81
C LEU A 34 -2.77 -12.73 -0.91
N SER A 35 -3.55 -12.51 0.15
CA SER A 35 -5.00 -12.66 0.08
C SER A 35 -5.55 -11.63 -0.91
N ALA A 36 -6.51 -12.04 -1.75
CA ALA A 36 -7.19 -11.22 -2.77
C ALA A 36 -8.02 -10.06 -2.19
N THR A 37 -7.75 -9.63 -0.97
CA THR A 37 -8.29 -8.43 -0.35
C THR A 37 -7.65 -7.21 -1.03
N GLU A 38 -7.95 -7.02 -2.30
CA GLU A 38 -7.80 -5.73 -3.00
C GLU A 38 -8.85 -4.71 -2.54
N ASP A 39 -9.67 -5.05 -1.55
CA ASP A 39 -10.54 -4.09 -0.85
C ASP A 39 -10.10 -3.95 0.62
N VAL A 40 -8.82 -3.61 0.85
CA VAL A 40 -8.33 -3.25 2.20
C VAL A 40 -9.01 -1.97 2.71
N LEU A 41 -9.56 -1.16 1.80
CA LEU A 41 -10.51 -0.12 2.14
C LEU A 41 -11.88 -0.50 1.58
N GLY A 42 -12.51 -1.52 2.17
CA GLY A 42 -13.94 -1.75 1.93
C GLY A 42 -14.73 -0.45 2.11
N GLU A 43 -15.94 -0.37 1.53
CA GLU A 43 -16.75 0.86 1.49
C GLU A 43 -16.84 1.58 2.85
N ASP A 44 -16.87 0.82 3.95
CA ASP A 44 -16.86 1.34 5.32
C ASP A 44 -15.61 2.17 5.66
N SER A 45 -14.42 1.71 5.24
CA SER A 45 -13.16 2.40 5.45
C SER A 45 -13.08 3.66 4.57
N ILE A 46 -13.59 3.61 3.35
CA ILE A 46 -13.70 4.77 2.45
C ILE A 46 -14.67 5.81 3.07
N LEU A 47 -15.81 5.36 3.58
CA LEU A 47 -16.79 6.21 4.23
C LEU A 47 -16.22 6.85 5.50
N ALA A 48 -15.48 6.10 6.31
CA ALA A 48 -14.80 6.61 7.50
C ALA A 48 -13.75 7.66 7.15
N ALA A 49 -12.92 7.40 6.13
CA ALA A 49 -11.93 8.35 5.65
C ALA A 49 -12.57 9.66 5.14
N ARG A 50 -13.67 9.57 4.37
CA ARG A 50 -14.41 10.76 3.89
C ARG A 50 -14.98 11.59 5.05
N LYS A 51 -15.54 10.94 6.07
CA LYS A 51 -16.05 11.64 7.28
C LYS A 51 -14.93 12.29 8.08
N ALA A 52 -13.79 11.63 8.20
CA ALA A 52 -12.63 12.19 8.89
C ALA A 52 -12.07 13.42 8.15
N LEU A 53 -11.97 13.33 6.81
CA LEU A 53 -11.51 14.43 5.97
C LEU A 53 -12.44 15.65 6.06
N ALA A 54 -13.75 15.45 5.97
CA ALA A 54 -14.73 16.54 6.09
C ALA A 54 -14.68 17.24 7.46
N ARG A 55 -14.30 16.51 8.53
CA ARG A 55 -14.13 17.09 9.87
C ARG A 55 -12.85 17.91 9.98
N ALA A 56 -11.77 17.48 9.33
CA ALA A 56 -10.49 18.15 9.39
C ALA A 56 -10.52 19.53 8.70
N TYR A 57 -11.34 19.66 7.65
CA TYR A 57 -11.51 20.88 6.85
C TYR A 57 -12.92 21.47 6.98
N GLY A 58 -13.51 21.38 8.17
CA GLY A 58 -14.84 21.92 8.45
C GLY A 58 -14.80 23.41 8.82
N ASP A 59 -15.96 24.04 8.90
CA ASP A 59 -16.11 25.48 9.22
C ASP A 59 -15.51 25.92 10.58
N SER A 60 -15.10 24.95 11.42
CA SER A 60 -14.41 25.18 12.68
C SER A 60 -12.88 25.16 12.57
N GLU A 61 -12.33 25.14 11.36
CA GLU A 61 -10.88 25.21 11.14
C GLU A 61 -10.32 26.55 11.67
N PRO A 62 -9.26 26.53 12.50
CA PRO A 62 -8.63 27.77 12.96
C PRO A 62 -7.88 28.45 11.82
N GLU A 63 -7.95 29.78 11.75
CA GLU A 63 -7.19 30.57 10.78
C GLU A 63 -5.68 30.48 11.11
N TYR A 64 -4.92 29.77 10.28
CA TYR A 64 -3.47 29.68 10.41
C TYR A 64 -2.78 30.89 9.79
N GLY A 65 -1.96 31.58 10.57
CA GLY A 65 -1.26 32.79 10.16
C GLY A 65 0.27 32.68 10.24
N PRO A 66 0.99 33.75 9.84
CA PRO A 66 2.46 33.81 9.95
C PRO A 66 3.02 33.60 11.36
N ALA A 67 2.17 33.73 12.39
CA ALA A 67 2.51 33.48 13.79
C ALA A 67 2.62 31.98 14.14
N ASP A 68 1.99 31.09 13.36
CA ASP A 68 1.98 29.65 13.61
C ASP A 68 3.19 28.92 12.98
N ILE A 69 4.03 29.65 12.25
CA ILE A 69 5.22 29.12 11.59
C ILE A 69 6.35 29.02 12.61
N ARG A 70 6.78 27.78 12.93
CA ARG A 70 7.95 27.53 13.79
C ARG A 70 9.21 28.06 13.12
N ARG A 71 9.76 29.17 13.63
CA ARG A 71 11.05 29.70 13.17
C ARG A 71 12.20 28.80 13.66
N ARG A 72 13.15 28.51 12.78
CA ARG A 72 14.38 27.78 13.07
C ARG A 72 15.42 28.68 13.70
#